data_AF-A0A7W1AY78-F1
#
_entry.id   AF-A0A7W1AY78-F1
#
_cell.length_a   1.000
_cell.length_b   1.000
_cell.length_c   1.000
_cell.angle_alpha   90.00
_cell.angle_beta   90.00
_cell.angle_gamma   90.00
#
_symmetry.space_group_name_H-M   'P 1'
#
loop_
_entity.id
_entity.type
_entity.pdbx_description
1 polymer ?
#
loop_
_entity_poly.entity_id
_entity_poly.type
_entity_poly.pdbx_seq_one_letter_code
_entity_poly.pdbx_strand_id
1 'polypeptide(L)' 'MAKITFIGADGTRYEVEAENGSTVMENAIRTGVPGIEAECGGACACATCHVYVGEEWRSAVG' A
#
# COMPACT_ATOMS: atom_id res chain seq x y z
N MET A 1 12.71 1.72 9.74
CA MET A 1 12.14 0.87 8.69
C MET A 1 10.89 0.24 9.26
N ALA A 2 9.76 0.45 8.60
CA ALA A 2 8.49 -0.14 8.96
C ALA A 2 8.19 -1.27 7.97
N LYS A 3 7.75 -2.42 8.47
CA LYS A 3 7.33 -3.52 7.62
C LYS A 3 5.87 -3.32 7.19
N ILE A 4 5.59 -3.35 5.88
CA ILE A 4 4.24 -3.32 5.33
C ILE A 4 3.96 -4.69 4.69
N THR A 5 2.75 -5.22 4.90
CA THR A 5 2.29 -6.45 4.23
C THR A 5 1.12 -6.11 3.32
N PHE A 6 1.29 -6.34 2.03
CA PHE A 6 0.21 -6.30 1.05
C PHE A 6 -0.36 -7.70 0.86
N ILE A 7 -1.68 -7.79 0.72
CA ILE A 7 -2.39 -9.04 0.46
C ILE A 7 -3.07 -8.88 -0.90
N GLY A 8 -2.65 -9.67 -1.87
CA GLY A 8 -3.25 -9.73 -3.19
C GLY A 8 -4.68 -10.27 -3.15
N ALA A 9 -5.44 -10.05 -4.21
CA ALA A 9 -6.81 -10.53 -4.31
C ALA A 9 -6.92 -12.07 -4.26
N ASP A 10 -5.83 -12.78 -4.60
CA ASP A 10 -5.66 -14.23 -4.50
C ASP A 10 -5.18 -14.69 -3.11
N GLY A 11 -4.95 -13.77 -2.17
CA GLY A 11 -4.41 -14.03 -0.84
C GLY A 11 -2.88 -14.06 -0.77
N THR A 12 -2.16 -13.86 -1.88
CA THR A 12 -0.70 -13.82 -1.90
C THR A 12 -0.17 -12.66 -1.05
N ARG A 13 0.83 -12.92 -0.21
CA ARG A 13 1.41 -11.92 0.70
C ARG A 13 2.70 -11.36 0.11
N TYR A 14 2.79 -10.03 0.06
CA TYR A 14 3.99 -9.31 -0.33
C TYR A 14 4.46 -8.47 0.86
N GLU A 15 5.62 -8.83 1.41
CA GLU A 15 6.22 -8.12 2.55
C GLU A 15 7.29 -7.16 2.04
N VAL A 16 7.24 -5.92 2.49
CA VAL A 16 8.18 -4.88 2.08
C VAL A 16 8.66 -4.07 3.28
N GLU A 17 9.90 -3.61 3.18
CA GLU A 17 10.49 -2.67 4.12
C GLU A 17 10.29 -1.25 3.60
N ALA A 18 9.66 -0.40 4.40
CA ALA A 18 9.34 0.97 4.08
C ALA A 18 10.14 1.95 4.94
N GLU A 19 10.58 3.04 4.31
CA GLU A 19 11.18 4.16 5.02
C GLU A 19 10.11 5.00 5.72
N ASN A 20 10.35 5.36 6.98
CA ASN A 20 9.43 6.24 7.71
C ASN A 20 9.35 7.59 7.00
N GLY A 21 8.13 8.06 6.74
CA GLY A 21 7.86 9.30 5.98
C GLY A 21 7.50 9.07 4.51
N SER A 22 7.69 7.85 3.98
CA SER A 22 7.14 7.44 2.68
C SER A 22 5.69 6.95 2.82
N THR A 23 4.93 6.99 1.73
CA THR A 23 3.54 6.53 1.69
C THR A 23 3.44 5.03 1.41
N VAL A 24 2.33 4.39 1.83
CA VAL A 24 2.05 2.97 1.53
C VAL A 24 2.05 2.72 0.01
N MET A 25 1.46 3.63 -0.76
CA MET A 25 1.38 3.54 -2.22
C MET A 25 2.78 3.55 -2.87
N GLU A 26 3.66 4.47 -2.47
CA GLU A 26 5.01 4.55 -3.07
C GLU A 26 5.79 3.26 -2.86
N ASN A 27 5.66 2.65 -1.69
CA ASN A 27 6.34 1.39 -1.40
C ASN A 27 5.76 0.25 -2.24
N ALA A 28 4.44 0.18 -2.43
CA ALA A 28 3.83 -0.80 -3.35
C ALA A 28 4.39 -0.71 -4.77
N ILE A 29 4.47 0.52 -5.32
CA ILE A 29 4.97 0.76 -6.69
C ILE A 29 6.46 0.45 -6.81
N ARG A 30 7.28 0.92 -5.86
CA ARG A 30 8.74 0.72 -5.88
C ARG A 30 9.14 -0.74 -5.82
N THR A 31 8.35 -1.58 -5.15
CA THR A 31 8.62 -3.01 -4.99
C THR A 31 7.80 -3.90 -5.93
N GLY A 32 7.00 -3.31 -6.83
CA GLY A 32 6.24 -4.05 -7.84
C GLY A 32 5.09 -4.90 -7.29
N VAL A 33 4.41 -4.43 -6.23
CA VAL A 33 3.21 -5.10 -5.70
C VAL A 33 2.08 -5.06 -6.73
N PRO A 34 1.54 -6.20 -7.17
CA PRO A 34 0.45 -6.23 -8.14
C PRO A 34 -0.84 -5.60 -7.60
N GLY A 35 -1.63 -4.99 -8.49
CA GLY A 35 -2.97 -4.48 -8.18
C GLY A 35 -3.04 -3.04 -7.65
N ILE A 36 -1.89 -2.36 -7.50
CA ILE A 36 -1.81 -0.93 -7.17
C ILE A 36 -1.19 -0.22 -8.37
N GLU A 37 -1.94 0.67 -9.02
CA GLU A 37 -1.49 1.33 -10.27
C GLU A 37 -0.89 2.71 -10.01
N ALA A 38 -1.48 3.47 -9.09
CA ALA A 38 -1.04 4.82 -8.72
C ALA A 38 -0.92 5.81 -9.90
N GLU A 39 -1.90 5.82 -10.79
CA GLU A 39 -1.87 6.59 -12.05
C GLU A 39 -1.53 8.08 -11.86
N CYS A 40 -2.11 8.73 -10.84
CA CYS A 40 -1.86 10.15 -10.55
C CYS A 40 -0.56 10.42 -9.75
N GLY A 41 0.25 9.40 -9.46
CA GLY A 41 1.47 9.54 -8.68
C GLY A 41 1.26 10.01 -7.23
N GLY A 42 0.09 9.75 -6.64
CA GLY A 42 -0.22 10.15 -5.26
C GLY A 42 -0.85 11.54 -5.12
N ALA A 43 -1.26 12.19 -6.22
CA ALA A 43 -1.95 13.48 -6.20
C ALA A 43 -3.42 13.44 -5.72
N CYS A 44 -3.90 12.32 -5.17
CA CYS A 44 -5.26 12.14 -4.66
C CYS A 44 -6.37 12.41 -5.70
N ALA A 45 -6.18 11.96 -6.95
CA ALA A 45 -7.08 12.27 -8.06
C ALA A 45 -7.67 11.06 -8.81
N CYS A 46 -7.04 9.88 -8.74
CA CYS A 46 -7.41 8.73 -9.59
C CYS A 46 -8.08 7.57 -8.85
N ALA A 47 -7.90 7.46 -7.53
CA ALA A 47 -8.33 6.32 -6.71
C ALA A 47 -7.76 4.93 -7.09
N THR A 48 -6.83 4.83 -8.03
CA THR A 48 -6.23 3.54 -8.46
C THR A 48 -5.14 3.01 -7.52
N CYS A 49 -4.92 3.66 -6.38
CA CYS A 49 -4.14 3.16 -5.25
C CYS A 49 -5.02 2.68 -4.08
N HIS A 50 -6.31 2.49 -4.30
CA HIS A 50 -7.26 2.03 -3.30
C HIS A 50 -6.85 0.67 -2.70
N VAL A 51 -7.00 0.55 -1.38
CA VAL A 51 -6.76 -0.68 -0.62
C VAL A 51 -7.78 -0.81 0.51
N TYR A 52 -7.96 -2.03 1.01
CA TYR A 52 -8.60 -2.25 2.30
C TYR A 52 -7.52 -2.35 3.38
N VAL A 53 -7.69 -1.60 4.46
CA VAL A 53 -6.79 -1.67 5.61
C VAL A 53 -7.24 -2.82 6.51
N GLY A 54 -6.28 -3.62 6.99
CA GLY A 54 -6.56 -4.70 7.95
C GLY A 54 -7.24 -4.16 9.20
N GLU A 55 -8.20 -4.93 9.73
CA GLU A 55 -9.06 -4.48 10.84
C GLU A 55 -8.23 -4.12 12.09
N GLU A 56 -7.12 -4.82 12.32
CA GLU A 56 -6.20 -4.55 13.43
C GLU A 56 -5.53 -3.17 13.35
N TRP A 57 -5.47 -2.57 12.15
CA TRP A 57 -4.88 -1.24 11.93
C TRP A 57 -5.91 -0.13 11.85
N ARG A 58 -7.21 -0.46 11.80
CA ARG A 58 -8.30 0.50 11.59
C ARG A 58 -8.44 1.54 12.69
N SER A 59 -7.92 1.29 13.90
CA SER A 59 -7.89 2.31 14.96
C SER A 59 -6.69 3.26 14.85
N ALA A 60 -5.64 2.85 14.14
CA ALA A 60 -4.41 3.62 13.94
C ALA A 60 -4.47 4.47 12.66
N VAL A 61 -5.24 4.05 11.66
CA VAL A 61 -5.57 4.84 10.48
C VAL A 61 -7.02 5.32 10.61
N GLY A 62 -7.30 6.59 10.31
CA GLY A 62 -8.60 7.22 10.60
C GLY A 62 -9.82 6.45 10.10
#